data_AF-A0A1H4G611-F1
#
_entry.id   AF-A0A1H4G611-F1
#
_cell.length_a   1.000
_cell.length_b   1.000
_cell.length_c   1.000
_cell.angle_alpha   90.00
_cell.angle_beta   90.00
_cell.angle_gamma   90.00
#
_symmetry.space_group_name_H-M   'P 1'
#
loop_
_entity.id
_entity.type
_entity.pdbx_description
1 polymer ?
#
loop_
_entity_poly.entity_id
_entity_poly.type
_entity_poly.pdbx_seq_one_letter_code
_entity_poly.pdbx_strand_id
1 'polypeptide(L)' 'MIYFVDLDGLQKYADKNLFQPLGITNYKWQFTPQKVANTAGSLQLRSLDYAKFGQLYKNQGAWNGKQILS' A
#
# COMPACT_ATOMS: atom_id res chain seq x y z
N MET A 1 27.71 7.75 -8.19
CA MET A 1 26.31 7.72 -8.60
C MET A 1 25.64 6.55 -7.90
N ILE A 2 24.83 6.82 -6.87
CA ILE A 2 24.03 5.79 -6.20
C ILE A 2 22.62 5.99 -6.75
N TYR A 3 22.07 4.95 -7.37
CA TYR A 3 20.76 5.01 -8.02
C TYR A 3 19.70 5.31 -6.95
N PHE A 4 18.99 6.42 -7.10
CA PHE A 4 17.75 6.67 -6.38
C PHE A 4 16.78 5.58 -6.82
N VAL A 5 16.46 4.65 -5.91
CA VAL A 5 15.30 3.77 -6.05
C VAL A 5 14.11 4.67 -6.34
N ASP A 6 13.46 4.42 -7.46
CA ASP A 6 12.38 5.22 -8.02
C ASP A 6 11.37 5.61 -6.93
N LEU A 7 11.31 6.92 -6.60
CA LEU A 7 10.58 7.48 -5.45
C LEU A 7 9.07 7.18 -5.51
N ASP A 8 8.56 6.93 -6.71
CA ASP A 8 7.16 6.59 -6.97
C ASP A 8 6.90 5.08 -7.04
N GLY A 9 7.94 4.26 -7.16
CA GLY A 9 7.81 2.84 -7.48
C GLY A 9 6.96 2.09 -6.46
N LEU A 10 7.23 2.31 -5.17
CA LEU A 10 6.50 1.66 -4.09
C LEU A 10 5.04 2.14 -4.00
N GLN A 11 4.80 3.44 -4.19
CA GLN A 11 3.46 4.01 -4.12
C GLN A 11 2.58 3.49 -5.25
N LYS A 12 3.11 3.52 -6.49
CA LYS A 12 2.44 2.98 -7.68
C LYS A 12 2.21 1.49 -7.56
N TYR A 13 3.19 0.76 -7.02
CA TYR A 13 3.05 -0.67 -6.78
C TYR A 13 1.95 -0.97 -5.77
N ALA A 14 1.93 -0.27 -4.62
CA ALA A 14 0.93 -0.47 -3.57
C ALA A 14 -0.47 -0.08 -4.05
N ASP A 15 -0.60 1.04 -4.79
CA ASP A 15 -1.87 1.44 -5.38
C ASP A 15 -2.41 0.34 -6.32
N LYS A 16 -1.62 -0.05 -7.32
CA LYS A 16 -2.03 -1.01 -8.35
C LYS A 16 -2.31 -2.40 -7.80
N ASN A 17 -1.45 -2.90 -6.92
CA ASN A 17 -1.46 -4.32 -6.54
C ASN A 17 -2.16 -4.58 -5.21
N LEU A 18 -2.37 -3.57 -4.35
CA LEU A 18 -2.98 -3.75 -3.03
C LEU A 18 -4.20 -2.86 -2.82
N PHE A 19 -4.09 -1.55 -3.03
CA PHE A 19 -5.17 -0.62 -2.69
C PHE A 19 -6.34 -0.71 -3.66
N GLN A 20 -6.09 -0.66 -4.97
CA GLN A 20 -7.15 -0.79 -5.98
C GLN A 20 -7.92 -2.12 -5.87
N PRO A 21 -7.27 -3.30 -5.74
CA PRO A 21 -7.99 -4.57 -5.57
C PRO A 21 -8.84 -4.66 -4.30
N LEU A 22 -8.44 -3.97 -3.23
CA LEU A 22 -9.20 -3.88 -1.97
C LEU A 22 -10.21 -2.73 -1.97
N GLY A 23 -10.31 -1.94 -3.05
CA GLY A 23 -11.17 -0.76 -3.12
C GLY A 23 -10.80 0.30 -2.08
N ILE A 24 -9.51 0.45 -1.79
CA ILE A 24 -8.96 1.49 -0.91
C ILE A 24 -8.59 2.68 -1.80
N THR A 25 -9.39 3.74 -1.76
CA THR A 25 -9.22 4.92 -2.63
C THR A 25 -8.79 6.18 -1.87
N ASN A 26 -8.78 6.13 -0.53
CA ASN A 26 -8.43 7.26 0.31
C ASN A 26 -7.29 6.87 1.26
N TYR A 27 -6.06 7.17 0.83
CA TYR A 27 -4.84 6.96 1.59
C TYR A 27 -3.89 8.12 1.42
N LYS A 28 -3.02 8.35 2.40
CA LYS A 28 -1.99 9.38 2.33
C LYS A 28 -0.63 8.79 2.69
N TRP A 29 0.32 9.00 1.80
CA TRP A 29 1.74 8.81 2.09
C TRP A 29 2.26 10.06 2.81
N GLN A 30 3.02 9.87 3.89
CA GLN A 30 3.86 10.97 4.37
C GLN A 30 5.20 10.88 3.67
N PHE A 31 5.73 12.06 3.36
CA PHE A 31 6.98 12.20 2.64
C PHE A 31 8.02 12.85 3.54
N THR A 32 9.27 12.45 3.37
CA THR A 32 10.40 13.21 3.91
C THR A 32 10.48 14.58 3.22
N PRO A 33 11.20 15.57 3.79
CA PRO A 33 11.44 16.86 3.11
C PRO A 33 12.03 16.70 1.70
N GLN A 34 12.71 15.59 1.43
CA GLN A 34 13.28 15.23 0.12
C GLN A 34 12.26 14.55 -0.82
N LYS A 35 10.97 14.57 -0.49
CA LYS A 35 9.86 13.96 -1.25
C LYS A 35 9.98 12.45 -1.44
N VAL A 36 10.67 11.76 -0.54
CA VAL A 36 10.72 10.29 -0.52
C VAL A 36 9.58 9.78 0.36
N ALA A 37 8.80 8.81 -0.14
CA ALA A 37 7.78 8.16 0.67
C ALA A 37 8.43 7.57 1.93
N ASN A 38 7.96 7.98 3.11
CA ASN A 38 8.47 7.47 4.36
C ASN A 38 7.84 6.10 4.64
N THR A 39 8.59 5.03 4.34
CA THR A 39 8.15 3.65 4.51
C THR A 39 8.15 3.16 5.96
N ALA A 40 8.65 3.97 6.90
CA ALA A 40 8.75 3.62 8.32
C ALA A 40 7.42 3.71 9.10
N GLY A 41 6.27 3.47 8.44
CA GLY A 41 4.95 3.39 9.10
C GLY A 41 4.06 4.62 8.97
N SER A 42 4.33 5.50 8.01
CA SER A 42 3.59 6.76 7.86
C SER A 42 2.38 6.69 6.91
N LEU A 43 2.01 5.50 6.43
CA LEU A 43 0.83 5.32 5.58
C LEU A 43 -0.43 5.53 6.42
N GLN A 44 -1.24 6.52 6.04
CA GLN A 44 -2.52 6.79 6.68
C GLN A 44 -3.66 6.16 5.87
N LEU A 45 -4.41 5.28 6.51
CA LEU A 45 -5.64 4.67 5.99
C LEU A 45 -6.81 4.96 6.93
N ARG A 46 -8.04 4.84 6.41
CA ARG A 46 -9.24 4.77 7.28
C ARG A 46 -9.23 3.45 8.03
N SER A 47 -9.86 3.41 9.21
CA SER A 47 -9.94 2.19 10.04
C SER A 47 -10.52 1.00 9.28
N LEU A 48 -11.54 1.21 8.44
CA LEU A 48 -12.13 0.15 7.62
C LEU A 48 -11.19 -0.36 6.53
N ASP A 49 -10.31 0.49 6.01
CA ASP A 49 -9.32 0.08 5.00
C ASP A 49 -8.18 -0.73 5.64
N TYR A 50 -7.81 -0.44 6.89
CA TYR A 50 -6.96 -1.33 7.69
C TYR A 50 -7.66 -2.69 7.96
N ALA A 51 -8.96 -2.69 8.25
CA ALA A 51 -9.70 -3.93 8.47
C ALA A 51 -9.71 -4.82 7.21
N LYS A 52 -9.81 -4.24 6.01
CA LYS A 52 -9.67 -4.99 4.74
C LYS A 52 -8.31 -5.65 4.62
N PHE A 53 -7.23 -4.94 4.98
CA PHE A 53 -5.89 -5.53 5.00
C PHE A 53 -5.80 -6.69 6.00
N GLY A 54 -6.34 -6.52 7.21
CA GLY A 54 -6.40 -7.60 8.20
C GLY A 54 -7.18 -8.81 7.70
N GLN A 55 -8.30 -8.60 7.02
CA GLN A 55 -9.10 -9.65 6.42
C GLN A 55 -8.38 -10.35 5.25
N LEU A 56 -7.67 -9.59 4.42
CA LEU A 56 -6.81 -10.13 3.36
C LEU A 56 -5.75 -11.06 3.95
N TYR A 57 -5.05 -10.61 4.99
CA TYR A 57 -4.03 -11.38 5.68
C TYR A 57 -4.61 -12.67 6.29
N LYS A 58 -5.76 -12.56 6.98
CA LYS A 58 -6.50 -13.72 7.52
C LYS A 58 -6.87 -14.73 6.43
N ASN A 59 -7.19 -14.24 5.23
CA ASN A 59 -7.55 -15.06 4.07
C ASN A 59 -6.33 -15.54 3.26
N GLN A 60 -5.12 -15.52 3.84
CA GLN A 60 -3.90 -15.95 3.17
C GLN A 60 -3.69 -15.24 1.82
N GLY A 61 -4.04 -13.96 1.76
CA GLY A 61 -3.90 -13.15 0.56
C GLY A 61 -5.00 -13.30 -0.49
N ALA A 62 -6.06 -14.08 -0.22
CA ALA A 62 -7.21 -14.20 -1.11
C ALA A 62 -8.26 -13.11 -0.84
N TRP A 63 -8.73 -12.45 -1.90
CA TRP A 63 -9.80 -11.45 -1.86
C TRP A 63 -10.74 -11.63 -3.06
N ASN A 64 -12.03 -11.85 -2.80
CA ASN A 64 -13.05 -12.05 -3.84
C ASN A 64 -12.65 -13.06 -4.94
N GLY A 65 -12.03 -14.18 -4.55
CA GLY A 65 -11.60 -15.23 -5.48
C GLY A 65 -10.30 -14.94 -6.24
N LYS A 66 -9.61 -13.83 -5.95
CA LYS A 66 -8.30 -13.47 -6.53
C LYS A 66 -7.20 -13.47 -5.47
N GLN A 67 -6.03 -14.00 -5.82
CA GLN A 67 -4.82 -13.86 -5.00
C GLN A 67 -4.22 -12.47 -5.16
N ILE A 68 -4.10 -11.74 -4.06
CA ILE A 68 -3.56 -10.36 -4.01
C ILE A 68 -2.19 -10.32 -3.31
N LEU A 69 -1.98 -11.14 -2.29
CA LEU A 69 -0.72 -11.28 -1.55
C LEU A 69 -0.32 -12.77 -1.54
N SER A 70 0.95 -13.12 -1.63
CA SER A 70 1.45 -14.51 -1.59
C SER A 70 2.53 -14.67 -0.53
#